data_AF-A0A1F7UV34-F1
#
_entry.id   AF-A0A1F7UV34-F1
#
_cell.length_a   1.000
_cell.length_b   1.000
_cell.length_c   1.000
_cell.angle_alpha   90.00
_cell.angle_beta   90.00
_cell.angle_gamma   90.00
#
_symmetry.space_group_name_H-M   'P 1'
#
loop_
_entity.id
_entity.type
_entity.pdbx_description
1 polymer ?
#
loop_
_entity_poly.entity_id
_entity_poly.type
_entity_poly.pdbx_seq_one_letter_code
_entity_poly.pdbx_strand_id
1 'polypeptide(L)'
;MLSLKRYGWLCVLGGEVAYVICLVGGYLPWRTARGIELHHALFETLPGFVWGSFGSIILGAVYVFVFAWIFAWYMVWMHNTSLVTTQSNG
;
A
#
# COMPACT_ATOMS: atom_id res chain seq x y z
N MET A 1 20.85 2.89 -11.66
CA MET A 1 20.37 2.11 -10.48
C MET A 1 19.27 2.89 -9.79
N LEU A 2 18.22 2.21 -9.34
CA LEU A 2 17.06 2.81 -8.69
C LEU A 2 17.41 3.21 -7.24
N SER A 3 17.04 4.42 -6.84
CA SER A 3 17.30 4.94 -5.49
C SER A 3 16.18 4.54 -4.53
N LEU A 4 16.53 3.85 -3.45
CA LEU A 4 15.58 3.41 -2.43
C LEU A 4 14.78 4.56 -1.82
N LYS A 5 15.46 5.67 -1.49
CA LYS A 5 14.82 6.81 -0.84
C LYS A 5 13.75 7.43 -1.73
N ARG A 6 14.08 7.74 -2.99
CA ARG A 6 13.13 8.36 -3.93
C ARG A 6 11.99 7.40 -4.26
N TYR A 7 12.29 6.14 -4.55
CA TYR A 7 11.29 5.15 -4.92
C TYR A 7 10.35 4.82 -3.74
N GLY A 8 10.88 4.67 -2.53
CA GLY A 8 10.09 4.43 -1.33
C GLY A 8 9.08 5.52 -1.03
N TRP A 9 9.48 6.79 -1.12
CA TRP A 9 8.54 7.90 -0.95
C TRP A 9 7.44 7.95 -2.02
N LEU A 10 7.76 7.56 -3.26
CA LEU A 10 6.74 7.44 -4.32
C LEU A 10 5.77 6.28 -4.02
N CYS A 11 6.26 5.15 -3.53
CA CYS A 11 5.41 4.04 -3.09
C CYS A 11 4.49 4.43 -1.94
N VAL A 12 5.00 5.18 -0.94
CA VAL A 12 4.19 5.70 0.17
C VAL A 12 3.10 6.62 -0.37
N LEU A 13 3.45 7.59 -1.22
CA LEU A 13 2.46 8.52 -1.78
C LEU A 13 1.35 7.78 -2.55
N GLY A 14 1.72 6.84 -3.42
CA GLY A 14 0.75 6.04 -4.16
C GLY A 14 -0.11 5.15 -3.25
N GLY A 15 0.50 4.53 -2.24
CA GLY A 15 -0.17 3.70 -1.25
C GLY A 15 -1.20 4.48 -0.43
N GLU A 16 -0.83 5.65 0.08
CA GLU A 16 -1.71 6.52 0.87
C GLU A 16 -2.90 7.02 0.03
N VAL A 17 -2.66 7.41 -1.23
CA VAL A 17 -3.75 7.81 -2.14
C VAL A 17 -4.72 6.65 -2.36
N ALA A 18 -4.20 5.45 -2.63
CA ALA A 18 -5.03 4.26 -2.79
C ALA A 18 -5.80 3.92 -1.50
N TYR A 19 -5.17 4.07 -0.34
CA TYR A 19 -5.79 3.85 0.96
C TYR A 19 -6.97 4.79 1.22
N VAL A 20 -6.80 6.09 0.97
CA VAL A 20 -7.89 7.08 1.09
C VAL A 20 -9.04 6.73 0.15
N ILE A 21 -8.75 6.37 -1.10
CA ILE A 21 -9.78 5.91 -2.06
C ILE A 21 -10.49 4.66 -1.53
N CYS A 22 -9.77 3.72 -0.91
CA CYS A 22 -10.36 2.54 -0.28
C CYS A 22 -11.28 2.90 0.88
N LEU A 23 -10.90 3.83 1.76
CA LEU A 23 -11.77 4.28 2.85
C LEU A 23 -13.07 4.92 2.33
N VAL A 24 -12.95 5.86 1.38
CA VAL A 24 -14.13 6.50 0.75
C VAL A 24 -14.97 5.48 -0.01
N GLY A 25 -14.31 4.50 -0.63
CA GLY A 25 -14.91 3.37 -1.36
C GLY A 25 -15.91 2.54 -0.56
N GLY A 26 -15.75 2.45 0.76
CA GLY A 26 -16.70 1.75 1.63
C GLY A 26 -18.04 2.46 1.80
N TYR A 27 -18.13 3.75 1.44
CA TYR A 27 -19.35 4.56 1.55
C TYR A 27 -20.06 4.78 0.21
N LEU A 28 -19.51 4.25 -0.89
CA LEU A 28 -20.03 4.51 -2.23
C LEU A 28 -21.23 3.59 -2.54
N PRO A 29 -22.41 4.16 -2.84
CA PRO A 29 -23.66 3.40 -2.98
C PRO A 29 -23.74 2.58 -4.28
N TRP A 30 -22.75 2.68 -5.16
CA TRP A 30 -22.69 1.89 -6.40
C TRP A 30 -22.17 0.46 -6.19
N ARG A 31 -21.66 0.12 -5.00
CA ARG A 31 -21.21 -1.25 -4.67
C ARG A 31 -22.39 -2.08 -4.17
N THR A 32 -22.37 -3.38 -4.48
CA THR A 32 -23.33 -4.33 -3.91
C THR A 32 -23.10 -4.46 -2.39
N ALA A 33 -24.14 -4.81 -1.64
CA ALA A 33 -24.04 -5.01 -0.18
C ALA A 33 -22.90 -5.98 0.19
N ARG A 34 -22.84 -7.14 -0.47
CA ARG A 34 -21.77 -8.12 -0.32
C ARG A 34 -20.38 -7.55 -0.64
N GLY A 35 -20.27 -6.65 -1.61
CA GLY A 35 -19.02 -5.99 -1.95
C GLY A 35 -18.55 -5.02 -0.87
N ILE A 36 -19.47 -4.31 -0.22
CA ILE A 36 -19.18 -3.44 0.92
C ILE A 36 -18.76 -4.26 2.13
N GLU A 37 -19.50 -5.33 2.45
CA GLU A 37 -19.16 -6.25 3.54
C GLU A 37 -17.77 -6.86 3.37
N LEU A 38 -17.45 -7.37 2.17
CA LEU A 38 -16.12 -7.91 1.89
C LEU A 38 -15.03 -6.85 2.05
N HIS A 39 -15.28 -5.63 1.57
CA HIS A 39 -14.33 -4.53 1.68
C HIS A 39 -14.06 -4.16 3.15
N HIS A 40 -15.10 -4.03 3.98
CA HIS A 40 -14.93 -3.79 5.41
C HIS A 40 -14.22 -4.94 6.11
N ALA A 41 -14.64 -6.19 5.84
CA ALA A 41 -14.03 -7.39 6.42
C ALA A 41 -12.53 -7.50 6.09
N LEU A 42 -12.11 -7.12 4.88
CA LEU A 42 -10.71 -7.09 4.50
C LEU A 42 -9.89 -6.16 5.41
N PHE A 43 -10.40 -4.96 5.69
CA PHE A 43 -9.72 -4.01 6.56
C PHE A 43 -9.76 -4.44 8.03
N GLU A 44 -10.84 -5.08 8.47
CA GLU A 44 -10.94 -5.65 9.82
C GLU A 44 -9.98 -6.82 10.07
N THR A 45 -9.38 -7.42 9.02
CA THR A 45 -8.26 -8.37 9.21
C THR A 45 -7.00 -7.70 9.75
N LEU A 46 -6.88 -6.37 9.61
CA LEU A 46 -5.78 -5.61 10.20
C LEU A 46 -6.01 -5.48 11.71
N PRO A 47 -5.07 -5.97 12.55
CA PRO A 47 -5.24 -5.94 14.00
C PRO A 47 -5.54 -4.54 14.52
N GLY A 48 -6.65 -4.37 15.26
CA GLY A 48 -7.04 -3.08 15.84
C GLY A 48 -7.71 -2.11 14.85
N PHE A 49 -7.98 -2.52 13.62
CA PHE A 49 -8.75 -1.72 12.68
C PHE A 49 -10.26 -1.87 12.92
N VAL A 50 -10.95 -0.74 13.06
CA VAL A 50 -12.40 -0.63 13.23
C VAL A 50 -12.92 0.41 12.24
N TRP A 51 -13.89 0.02 11.41
CA TRP A 51 -14.42 0.91 10.39
C TRP A 51 -15.06 2.17 10.98
N GLY A 52 -14.83 3.33 10.35
CA GLY A 52 -15.36 4.62 10.81
C GLY A 52 -14.68 5.22 12.05
N SER A 53 -13.74 4.53 12.69
CA SER A 53 -12.96 5.07 13.81
C SER A 53 -11.81 5.94 13.31
N PHE A 54 -11.69 7.15 13.88
CA PHE A 54 -10.56 8.04 13.58
C PHE A 54 -9.20 7.38 13.89
N GLY A 55 -9.13 6.59 14.98
CA GLY A 55 -7.91 5.87 15.34
C GLY A 55 -7.50 4.85 14.28
N SER A 56 -8.47 4.17 13.66
CA SER A 56 -8.22 3.17 12.63
C SER A 56 -7.84 3.78 11.28
N ILE A 57 -8.27 5.01 10.98
CA ILE A 57 -7.78 5.77 9.82
C ILE A 57 -6.26 6.00 9.94
N ILE A 58 -5.82 6.47 11.11
CA ILE A 58 -4.39 6.70 11.36
C ILE A 58 -3.63 5.36 11.36
N LEU A 59 -4.17 4.35 12.04
CA LEU A 59 -3.54 3.03 12.10
C LEU A 59 -3.38 2.41 10.70
N GLY A 60 -4.38 2.55 9.84
CA GLY A 60 -4.32 2.08 8.46
C GLY A 60 -3.26 2.81 7.64
N ALA A 61 -3.12 4.13 7.78
CA ALA A 61 -2.04 4.89 7.14
C ALA A 61 -0.66 4.40 7.63
N VAL A 62 -0.52 4.12 8.93
CA VAL A 62 0.73 3.53 9.47
C VAL A 62 1.01 2.16 8.84
N TYR A 63 0.00 1.30 8.69
CA TYR A 63 0.19 0.02 8.00
C TYR A 63 0.62 0.21 6.55
N VAL A 64 -0.04 1.09 5.80
CA VAL A 64 0.30 1.39 4.40
C VAL A 64 1.72 1.93 4.27
N PHE A 65 2.12 2.86 5.15
CA PHE A 65 3.48 3.37 5.20
C PHE A 65 4.51 2.25 5.38
N VAL A 66 4.31 1.36 6.36
CA VAL A 66 5.22 0.24 6.63
C VAL A 66 5.30 -0.71 5.44
N PHE A 67 4.15 -1.15 4.90
CA PHE A 67 4.13 -2.03 3.75
C PHE A 67 4.76 -1.38 2.51
N ALA A 68 4.50 -0.10 2.26
CA ALA A 68 5.08 0.63 1.14
C ALA A 68 6.62 0.62 1.19
N TRP A 69 7.23 0.78 2.36
CA TRP A 69 8.68 0.69 2.50
C TRP A 69 9.22 -0.73 2.30
N ILE A 70 8.53 -1.75 2.80
CA ILE A 70 8.91 -3.16 2.60
C ILE A 70 8.90 -3.49 1.10
N PHE A 71 7.81 -3.17 0.41
CA PHE A 71 7.69 -3.42 -1.03
C PHE A 71 8.67 -2.58 -1.85
N ALA A 72 8.88 -1.30 -1.49
CA ALA A 72 9.86 -0.45 -2.15
C ALA A 72 11.27 -1.02 -2.06
N TRP A 73 11.66 -1.49 -0.87
CA TRP A 73 12.95 -2.14 -0.67
C TRP A 73 13.09 -3.40 -1.55
N TYR A 74 12.09 -4.27 -1.52
CA TYR A 74 12.10 -5.50 -2.32
C TYR A 74 12.21 -5.23 -3.83
N MET A 75 11.42 -4.28 -4.34
CA MET A 75 11.42 -3.91 -5.76
C MET A 75 12.73 -3.25 -6.19
N VAL A 76 13.30 -2.37 -5.36
CA VAL A 76 14.59 -1.72 -5.64
C VAL A 76 15.72 -2.73 -5.66
N TRP A 77 15.71 -3.69 -4.73
CA TRP A 77 16.67 -4.79 -4.70
C TRP A 77 16.58 -5.62 -5.99
N MET A 78 15.40 -6.13 -6.34
CA MET A 78 15.19 -6.93 -7.56
C MET A 78 15.58 -6.18 -8.83
N HIS A 79 15.20 -4.91 -8.94
CA HIS A 79 15.52 -4.09 -10.11
C HIS A 79 17.02 -3.87 -10.25
N ASN A 80 17.72 -3.57 -9.15
CA ASN A 80 19.16 -3.27 -9.24
C ASN A 80 20.00 -4.53 -9.44
N THR A 81 19.60 -5.67 -8.86
CA THR A 81 20.33 -6.93 -9.01
C THR A 81 20.22 -7.48 -10.44
N SER A 82 19.07 -7.34 -11.10
CA SER A 82 18.88 -7.82 -12.48
C SER A 82 19.76 -7.10 -13.51
N LEU A 83 20.19 -5.87 -13.21
CA LEU A 83 21.03 -5.08 -14.12
C LEU A 83 22.53 -5.37 -13.99
N VAL A 84 22.96 -6.09 -12.95
CA VAL A 84 24.39 -6.39 -12.72
C VAL A 84 24.93 -7.33 -13.81
N THR A 85 24.16 -8.33 -14.23
CA THR A 85 24.57 -9.27 -15.30
C THR A 85 24.56 -8.63 -16.69
N THR A 86 23.67 -7.68 -16.94
CA THR A 86 23.59 -6.99 -18.24
C THR A 86 24.82 -6.09 -18.49
N GLN A 87 25.36 -5.45 -17.45
CA GLN A 87 26.51 -4.56 -17.61
C GLN A 87 27.87 -5.27 -17.72
N SER A 88 27.98 -6.54 -17.33
CA SER A 88 29.24 -7.29 -17.45
C SER A 88 29.47 -7.91 -18.84
N ASN A 89 28.45 -7.94 -19.70
CA ASN A 89 28.48 -8.58 -21.02
C ASN A 89 28.43 -7.55 -22.17
N GLY A 90 28.62 -6.26 -21.88
CA GLY A 90 28.60 -5.16 -22.83
C GLY A 90 29.92 -4.40 -22.87
#